data_AF-A0A1X0U2C7-F1
#
_entry.id   AF-A0A1X0U2C7-F1
#
_cell.length_a   1.000
_cell.length_b   1.000
_cell.length_c   1.000
_cell.angle_alpha   90.00
_cell.angle_beta   90.00
_cell.angle_gamma   90.00
#
_symmetry.space_group_name_H-M   'P 1'
#
loop_
_entity.id
_entity.type
_entity.pdbx_description
1 polymer ?
#
loop_
_entity_poly.entity_id
_entity_poly.type
_entity_poly.pdbx_seq_one_letter_code
_entity_poly.pdbx_strand_id
1 'polypeptide(L)'
;MASYKFKNTFEKVALNVGIFFIYILMWLIFLTCKKSYTPNFLPQNGCVVVFWHGRLSFMSFAYRHWWSRQNRKQGKVIISDHKDGELITRIIKFFGIGTIRGSSSKGGARALIEALREIKQGHDVIITPDGPRGPRHSVADGAAVIAQKSSCEIYALNFEASSFWEFKSWDKMILPKPFSTINFSLSAPFNVANLGQKAAKEKIQNELWQASQNDGGKSVEQNQEDFRSNLKIWWKKYAHKNPQISDEIKEILDEIYEK
;
A
#
# COMPACT_ATOMS: atom_id res chain seq x y z
N MET A 1 -31.85 -21.19 -16.97
CA MET A 1 -31.43 -20.39 -15.79
C MET A 1 -30.68 -21.20 -14.71
N ALA A 2 -31.08 -22.44 -14.39
CA ALA A 2 -30.41 -23.26 -13.36
C ALA A 2 -28.91 -23.56 -13.63
N SER A 3 -28.55 -23.88 -14.87
CA SER A 3 -27.14 -24.14 -15.28
C SER A 3 -26.22 -22.91 -15.11
N TYR A 4 -26.74 -21.70 -15.38
CA TYR A 4 -26.00 -20.44 -15.20
C TYR A 4 -25.80 -20.12 -13.70
N LYS A 5 -26.82 -20.37 -12.87
CA LYS A 5 -26.76 -20.16 -11.42
C LYS A 5 -25.79 -21.15 -10.75
N PHE A 6 -25.74 -22.39 -11.24
CA PHE A 6 -24.83 -23.43 -10.76
C PHE A 6 -23.36 -23.15 -11.12
N LYS A 7 -23.07 -22.75 -12.37
CA LYS A 7 -21.72 -22.31 -12.78
C LYS A 7 -21.22 -21.14 -11.92
N ASN A 8 -22.05 -20.13 -11.71
CA ASN A 8 -21.70 -18.96 -10.89
C ASN A 8 -21.50 -19.31 -9.39
N THR A 9 -22.16 -20.37 -8.90
CA THR A 9 -21.95 -20.86 -7.54
C THR A 9 -20.64 -21.64 -7.42
N PHE A 10 -20.36 -22.53 -8.38
CA PHE A 10 -19.12 -23.29 -8.45
C PHE A 10 -17.89 -22.37 -8.61
N GLU A 11 -17.97 -21.35 -9.47
CA GLU A 11 -16.90 -20.36 -9.65
C GLU A 11 -16.61 -19.59 -8.36
N LYS A 12 -17.64 -19.21 -7.59
CA LYS A 12 -17.47 -18.55 -6.29
C LYS A 12 -16.82 -19.46 -5.25
N VAL A 13 -17.22 -20.74 -5.22
CA VAL A 13 -16.62 -21.75 -4.33
C VAL A 13 -15.15 -21.96 -4.71
N ALA A 14 -14.85 -22.19 -5.98
CA ALA A 14 -13.49 -22.39 -6.47
C ALA A 14 -12.59 -21.16 -6.18
N LEU A 15 -13.11 -19.95 -6.36
CA LEU A 15 -12.42 -18.71 -6.01
C LEU A 15 -12.11 -18.64 -4.51
N ASN A 16 -13.10 -18.93 -3.65
CA ASN A 16 -12.90 -18.90 -2.20
C ASN A 16 -11.90 -19.96 -1.73
N VAL A 17 -11.94 -21.15 -2.33
CA VAL A 17 -10.96 -22.22 -2.09
C VAL A 17 -9.56 -21.77 -2.50
N GLY A 18 -9.41 -21.16 -3.69
CA GLY A 18 -8.13 -20.61 -4.14
C GLY A 18 -7.59 -19.51 -3.22
N ILE A 19 -8.44 -18.60 -2.75
CA ILE A 19 -8.08 -17.55 -1.78
C ILE A 19 -7.58 -18.18 -0.47
N PHE A 20 -8.26 -19.21 0.01
CA PHE A 20 -7.85 -19.92 1.22
C PHE A 20 -6.47 -20.58 1.04
N PHE A 21 -6.21 -21.21 -0.11
CA PHE A 21 -4.88 -21.76 -0.42
C PHE A 21 -3.80 -20.68 -0.50
N ILE A 22 -4.09 -19.51 -1.07
CA ILE A 22 -3.15 -18.38 -1.08
C ILE A 22 -2.83 -17.95 0.35
N TYR A 23 -3.85 -17.80 1.20
CA TYR A 23 -3.67 -17.46 2.62
C TYR A 23 -2.78 -18.49 3.35
N ILE A 24 -3.02 -19.78 3.14
CA ILE A 24 -2.21 -20.85 3.73
C ILE A 24 -0.78 -20.81 3.19
N LEU A 25 -0.58 -20.64 1.88
CA LEU A 25 0.75 -20.54 1.27
C LEU A 25 1.54 -19.35 1.83
N MET A 26 0.89 -18.19 1.97
CA MET A 26 1.49 -17.01 2.61
C MET A 26 1.95 -17.34 4.03
N TRP A 27 1.13 -18.04 4.81
CA TRP A 27 1.51 -18.50 6.15
C TRP A 27 2.68 -19.49 6.13
N LEU A 28 2.68 -20.47 5.24
CA LEU A 28 3.77 -21.44 5.13
C LEU A 28 5.09 -20.75 4.83
N ILE A 29 5.12 -19.86 3.82
CA ILE A 29 6.30 -19.06 3.50
C ILE A 29 6.69 -18.22 4.72
N PHE A 30 5.76 -17.46 5.29
CA PHE A 30 6.03 -16.62 6.46
C PHE A 30 6.64 -17.44 7.59
N LEU A 31 6.10 -18.60 7.94
CA LEU A 31 6.59 -19.45 9.02
C LEU A 31 8.04 -19.91 8.80
N THR A 32 8.45 -20.19 7.55
CA THR A 32 9.83 -20.59 7.23
C THR A 32 10.85 -19.44 7.33
N CYS A 33 10.41 -18.19 7.22
CA CYS A 33 11.31 -17.04 7.21
C CYS A 33 11.78 -16.63 8.63
N LYS A 34 12.95 -15.99 8.73
CA LYS A 34 13.31 -15.18 9.92
C LYS A 34 12.59 -13.82 9.83
N LYS A 35 12.25 -13.21 10.97
CA LYS A 35 11.53 -11.91 11.01
C LYS A 35 12.24 -10.93 11.93
N SER A 36 12.39 -9.69 11.49
CA SER A 36 12.79 -8.57 12.34
C SER A 36 11.77 -7.44 12.22
N TYR A 37 11.68 -6.61 13.26
CA TYR A 37 10.73 -5.50 13.35
C TYR A 37 11.43 -4.30 13.97
N THR A 38 11.21 -3.10 13.45
CA THR A 38 11.63 -1.87 14.15
C THR A 38 10.84 -1.70 15.46
N PRO A 39 11.41 -1.06 16.49
CA PRO A 39 10.79 -0.95 17.81
C PRO A 39 9.70 0.12 17.89
N ASN A 40 9.26 0.69 16.77
CA ASN A 40 8.28 1.76 16.73
C ASN A 40 6.85 1.24 16.94
N PHE A 41 5.96 2.11 17.40
CA PHE A 41 4.57 1.79 17.69
C PHE A 41 3.63 2.81 17.06
N LEU A 42 2.43 2.36 16.71
CA LEU A 42 1.36 3.26 16.27
C LEU A 42 0.82 4.08 17.46
N PRO A 43 0.13 5.22 17.24
CA PRO A 43 -0.46 5.99 18.33
C PRO A 43 -1.72 5.30 18.86
N GLN A 44 -2.32 5.79 19.96
CA GLN A 44 -3.64 5.30 20.38
C GLN A 44 -4.77 5.87 19.52
N ASN A 45 -4.70 7.15 19.15
CA ASN A 45 -5.67 7.80 18.26
C ASN A 45 -5.47 7.35 16.80
N GLY A 46 -6.49 7.53 15.95
CA GLY A 46 -6.40 7.14 14.54
C GLY A 46 -5.28 7.90 13.81
N CYS A 47 -4.53 7.18 12.98
CA CYS A 47 -3.47 7.75 12.14
C CYS A 47 -3.55 7.27 10.69
N VAL A 48 -2.74 7.87 9.83
CA VAL A 48 -2.54 7.38 8.46
C VAL A 48 -1.28 6.52 8.42
N VAL A 49 -1.38 5.35 7.80
CA VAL A 49 -0.23 4.48 7.52
C VAL A 49 -0.09 4.32 6.02
N VAL A 50 1.11 4.58 5.50
CA VAL A 50 1.41 4.49 4.07
C VAL A 50 2.44 3.41 3.80
N PHE A 51 2.30 2.70 2.68
CA PHE A 51 3.33 1.80 2.17
C PHE A 51 3.20 1.63 0.64
N TRP A 52 4.27 1.26 -0.05
CA TRP A 52 4.22 1.09 -1.51
C TRP A 52 3.39 -0.10 -1.96
N HIS A 53 2.64 0.04 -3.07
CA HIS A 53 1.81 -1.04 -3.63
C HIS A 53 2.64 -2.32 -3.91
N GLY A 54 3.90 -2.17 -4.32
CA GLY A 54 4.84 -3.28 -4.54
C GLY A 54 5.20 -4.10 -3.29
N ARG A 55 4.66 -3.75 -2.12
CA ARG A 55 4.82 -4.45 -0.84
C ARG A 55 3.50 -5.05 -0.32
N LEU A 56 2.45 -5.18 -1.14
CA LEU A 56 1.17 -5.75 -0.70
C LEU A 56 1.27 -7.20 -0.21
N SER A 57 2.14 -8.01 -0.82
CA SER A 57 2.16 -9.47 -0.65
C SER A 57 2.25 -9.92 0.81
N PHE A 58 3.06 -9.26 1.64
CA PHE A 58 3.32 -9.66 3.04
C PHE A 58 2.95 -8.60 4.07
N MET A 59 2.34 -7.49 3.65
CA MET A 59 1.96 -6.40 4.56
C MET A 59 0.90 -6.82 5.59
N SER A 60 0.11 -7.86 5.29
CA SER A 60 -0.84 -8.44 6.25
C SER A 60 -0.15 -9.04 7.50
N PHE A 61 1.11 -9.45 7.38
CA PHE A 61 1.90 -9.93 8.54
C PHE A 61 2.47 -8.76 9.36
N ALA A 62 2.80 -7.63 8.72
CA ALA A 62 3.08 -6.39 9.43
C ALA A 62 1.87 -5.96 10.26
N TYR A 63 0.67 -6.00 9.66
CA TYR A 63 -0.58 -5.72 10.37
C TYR A 63 -0.74 -6.58 11.63
N ARG A 64 -0.45 -7.88 11.56
CA ARG A 64 -0.54 -8.78 12.71
C ARG A 64 0.39 -8.36 13.86
N HIS A 65 1.56 -7.79 13.56
CA HIS A 65 2.51 -7.33 14.57
C HIS A 65 2.03 -6.04 15.25
N TRP A 66 1.73 -4.99 14.47
CA TRP A 66 1.44 -3.65 15.02
C TRP A 66 -0.02 -3.41 15.43
N TRP A 67 -0.98 -4.20 14.92
CA TRP A 67 -2.40 -4.10 15.29
C TRP A 67 -2.85 -5.27 16.16
N SER A 68 -2.86 -6.49 15.61
CA SER A 68 -3.51 -7.66 16.24
C SER A 68 -2.84 -8.12 17.55
N ARG A 69 -1.50 -8.17 17.60
CA ARG A 69 -0.78 -8.67 18.79
C ARG A 69 -0.73 -7.67 19.94
N GLN A 70 -0.89 -6.38 19.64
CA GLN A 70 -0.83 -5.33 20.65
C GLN A 70 -2.21 -4.97 21.22
N ASN A 71 -3.26 -5.74 20.86
CA ASN A 71 -4.65 -5.52 21.24
C ASN A 71 -5.13 -4.08 20.92
N ARG A 72 -4.62 -3.52 19.82
CA ARG A 72 -4.88 -2.13 19.39
C ARG A 72 -6.07 -2.06 18.44
N LYS A 73 -6.49 -0.83 18.16
CA LYS A 73 -7.50 -0.37 17.19
C LYS A 73 -7.54 -1.18 15.88
N GLN A 74 -8.60 -1.03 15.10
CA GLN A 74 -8.68 -1.63 13.77
C GLN A 74 -7.94 -0.78 12.72
N GLY A 75 -7.22 -1.41 11.79
CA GLY A 75 -6.74 -0.74 10.57
C GLY A 75 -7.65 -1.01 9.38
N LYS A 76 -7.89 0.02 8.57
CA LYS A 76 -8.74 0.01 7.38
C LYS A 76 -7.92 0.34 6.15
N VAL A 77 -7.80 -0.60 5.22
CA VAL A 77 -7.08 -0.38 3.95
C VAL A 77 -8.02 0.23 2.93
N ILE A 78 -7.59 1.31 2.26
CA ILE A 78 -8.31 1.83 1.08
C ILE A 78 -8.04 0.91 -0.11
N ILE A 79 -9.08 0.27 -0.65
CA ILE A 79 -8.97 -0.71 -1.74
C ILE A 79 -9.93 -0.38 -2.87
N SER A 80 -9.42 -0.49 -4.10
CA SER A 80 -10.16 -0.24 -5.34
C SER A 80 -11.39 -1.12 -5.51
N ASP A 81 -12.43 -0.58 -6.17
CA ASP A 81 -13.72 -1.26 -6.43
C ASP A 81 -13.71 -2.31 -7.54
N HIS A 82 -12.54 -2.66 -8.09
CA HIS A 82 -12.40 -3.62 -9.17
C HIS A 82 -12.18 -5.05 -8.67
N LYS A 83 -12.17 -6.02 -9.62
CA LYS A 83 -12.02 -7.45 -9.35
C LYS A 83 -10.77 -7.78 -8.53
N ASP A 84 -9.63 -7.17 -8.85
CA ASP A 84 -8.38 -7.39 -8.12
C ASP A 84 -8.46 -6.88 -6.67
N GLY A 85 -9.15 -5.75 -6.47
CA GLY A 85 -9.41 -5.22 -5.13
C GLY A 85 -10.36 -6.09 -4.32
N GLU A 86 -11.33 -6.75 -4.96
CA GLU A 86 -12.19 -7.76 -4.31
C GLU A 86 -11.37 -8.99 -3.89
N LEU A 87 -10.45 -9.46 -4.73
CA LEU A 87 -9.55 -10.57 -4.38
C LEU A 87 -8.71 -10.22 -3.14
N ILE A 88 -8.05 -9.06 -3.15
CA ILE A 88 -7.22 -8.59 -2.02
C ILE A 88 -8.09 -8.47 -0.76
N THR A 89 -9.28 -7.87 -0.86
CA THR A 89 -10.22 -7.70 0.26
C THR A 89 -10.55 -9.03 0.93
N ARG A 90 -10.79 -10.09 0.14
CA ARG A 90 -11.06 -11.42 0.69
C ARG A 90 -9.85 -12.04 1.37
N ILE A 91 -8.64 -11.87 0.83
CA ILE A 91 -7.41 -12.37 1.44
C ILE A 91 -7.16 -11.68 2.80
N ILE A 92 -7.18 -10.35 2.83
CA ILE A 92 -6.85 -9.59 4.06
C ILE A 92 -7.92 -9.75 5.15
N LYS A 93 -9.14 -10.12 4.79
CA LYS A 93 -10.20 -10.46 5.75
C LYS A 93 -9.80 -11.62 6.67
N PHE A 94 -9.04 -12.60 6.18
CA PHE A 94 -8.50 -13.69 7.02
C PHE A 94 -7.47 -13.20 8.06
N PHE A 95 -6.94 -12.00 7.89
CA PHE A 95 -6.06 -11.33 8.86
C PHE A 95 -6.83 -10.36 9.78
N GLY A 96 -8.15 -10.23 9.64
CA GLY A 96 -8.98 -9.31 10.43
C GLY A 96 -8.82 -7.84 10.03
N ILE A 97 -8.28 -7.57 8.84
CA ILE A 97 -8.07 -6.21 8.33
C ILE A 97 -9.38 -5.67 7.74
N GLY A 98 -9.76 -4.45 8.12
CA GLY A 98 -10.93 -3.79 7.55
C GLY A 98 -10.61 -3.09 6.23
N THR A 99 -11.64 -2.68 5.50
CA THR A 99 -11.48 -2.04 4.18
C THR A 99 -12.39 -0.84 4.00
N ILE A 100 -11.88 0.18 3.34
CA ILE A 100 -12.63 1.32 2.78
C ILE A 100 -12.61 1.15 1.26
N ARG A 101 -13.75 1.31 0.59
CA ARG A 101 -13.87 1.06 -0.85
C ARG A 101 -13.67 2.33 -1.67
N GLY A 102 -12.69 2.31 -2.56
CA GLY A 102 -12.42 3.37 -3.53
C GLY A 102 -10.95 3.49 -3.92
N SER A 103 -10.66 4.42 -4.81
CA SER A 103 -9.31 4.75 -5.30
C SER A 103 -9.29 6.15 -5.91
N SER A 104 -8.09 6.68 -6.20
CA SER A 104 -7.93 7.95 -6.92
C SER A 104 -8.64 7.97 -8.28
N SER A 105 -8.87 6.81 -8.89
CA SER A 105 -9.55 6.68 -10.20
C SER A 105 -11.07 6.54 -10.11
N LYS A 106 -11.60 6.00 -9.01
CA LYS A 106 -13.02 5.66 -8.86
C LYS A 106 -13.38 5.63 -7.38
N GLY A 107 -14.39 6.41 -7.01
CA GLY A 107 -14.89 6.45 -5.63
C GLY A 107 -14.00 7.23 -4.65
N GLY A 108 -13.01 8.00 -5.12
CA GLY A 108 -12.04 8.70 -4.28
C GLY A 108 -12.66 9.63 -3.24
N ALA A 109 -13.64 10.46 -3.63
CA ALA A 109 -14.34 11.35 -2.69
C ALA A 109 -15.08 10.59 -1.59
N ARG A 110 -15.74 9.47 -1.93
CA ARG A 110 -16.41 8.61 -0.96
C ARG A 110 -15.41 7.96 -0.01
N ALA A 111 -14.32 7.39 -0.56
CA ALA A 111 -13.26 6.78 0.24
C ALA A 111 -12.60 7.79 1.18
N LEU A 112 -12.42 9.04 0.74
CA LEU A 112 -11.90 10.13 1.58
C LEU A 112 -12.84 10.43 2.76
N ILE A 113 -14.14 10.56 2.50
CA ILE A 113 -15.13 10.80 3.56
C ILE A 113 -15.18 9.63 4.55
N GLU A 114 -15.16 8.39 4.06
CA GLU A 114 -15.13 7.19 4.90
C GLU A 114 -13.83 7.13 5.72
N ALA A 115 -12.67 7.41 5.13
CA ALA A 115 -11.39 7.47 5.83
C ALA A 115 -11.39 8.49 6.99
N LEU A 116 -11.90 9.70 6.76
CA LEU A 116 -11.98 10.72 7.80
C LEU A 116 -12.90 10.28 8.96
N ARG A 117 -13.99 9.56 8.66
CA ARG A 117 -14.88 9.01 9.70
C ARG A 117 -14.17 7.92 10.51
N GLU A 118 -13.44 7.03 9.84
CA GLU A 118 -12.71 5.94 10.48
C GLU A 118 -11.60 6.47 11.41
N ILE A 119 -10.83 7.48 10.97
CA ILE A 119 -9.85 8.15 11.83
C ILE A 119 -10.51 8.78 13.05
N LYS A 120 -11.66 9.44 12.87
CA LYS A 120 -12.42 10.04 13.99
C LYS A 120 -12.92 9.00 14.98
N GLN A 121 -13.15 7.76 14.55
CA GLN A 121 -13.52 6.63 15.41
C GLN A 121 -12.31 5.96 16.10
N GLY A 122 -11.10 6.45 15.86
CA GLY A 122 -9.87 5.90 16.42
C GLY A 122 -9.28 4.75 15.60
N HIS A 123 -9.81 4.47 14.41
CA HIS A 123 -9.24 3.48 13.49
C HIS A 123 -8.11 4.08 12.66
N ASP A 124 -7.16 3.24 12.26
CA ASP A 124 -6.11 3.64 11.34
C ASP A 124 -6.55 3.49 9.90
N VAL A 125 -6.11 4.41 9.05
CA VAL A 125 -6.34 4.31 7.60
C VAL A 125 -5.02 3.99 6.93
N ILE A 126 -5.03 2.89 6.18
CA ILE A 126 -3.86 2.33 5.51
C ILE A 126 -4.00 2.57 3.99
N ILE A 127 -2.98 3.15 3.38
CA ILE A 127 -3.02 3.63 1.99
C ILE A 127 -1.75 3.21 1.23
N THR A 128 -1.93 2.72 0.00
CA THR A 128 -0.85 2.63 -0.98
C THR A 128 -0.86 3.88 -1.86
N PRO A 129 0.03 4.86 -1.63
CA PRO A 129 -0.13 6.20 -2.21
C PRO A 129 0.18 6.25 -3.72
N ASP A 130 0.90 5.26 -4.25
CA ASP A 130 1.09 5.03 -5.70
C ASP A 130 -0.14 4.46 -6.40
N GLY A 131 -1.16 4.07 -5.61
CA GLY A 131 -2.46 3.63 -6.11
C GLY A 131 -2.41 2.32 -6.92
N PRO A 132 -3.56 1.80 -7.36
CA PRO A 132 -3.63 0.50 -8.03
C PRO A 132 -3.08 0.48 -9.46
N ARG A 133 -2.78 1.65 -10.03
CA ARG A 133 -2.33 1.80 -11.43
C ARG A 133 -0.99 2.54 -11.56
N GLY A 134 -0.39 2.93 -10.43
CA GLY A 134 0.85 3.68 -10.41
C GLY A 134 0.69 5.14 -10.84
N PRO A 135 1.82 5.80 -11.18
CA PRO A 135 3.15 5.21 -11.34
C PRO A 135 3.79 4.67 -10.06
N ARG A 136 4.70 3.70 -10.19
CA ARG A 136 5.44 3.15 -9.05
C ARG A 136 6.16 4.25 -8.29
N HIS A 137 6.03 4.24 -6.97
CA HIS A 137 6.64 5.20 -6.04
C HIS A 137 6.17 6.65 -6.22
N SER A 138 5.07 6.93 -6.90
CA SER A 138 4.43 8.26 -6.83
C SER A 138 3.49 8.36 -5.64
N VAL A 139 3.20 9.58 -5.19
CA VAL A 139 2.30 9.82 -4.06
C VAL A 139 1.07 10.58 -4.54
N ALA A 140 -0.11 9.96 -4.47
CA ALA A 140 -1.39 10.64 -4.70
C ALA A 140 -1.80 11.48 -3.47
N ASP A 141 -2.73 12.41 -3.67
CA ASP A 141 -3.16 13.38 -2.65
C ASP A 141 -3.76 12.74 -1.38
N GLY A 142 -4.37 11.57 -1.51
CA GLY A 142 -5.25 11.00 -0.49
C GLY A 142 -4.63 10.93 0.91
N ALA A 143 -3.38 10.45 1.03
CA ALA A 143 -2.72 10.34 2.33
C ALA A 143 -2.47 11.71 2.98
N ALA A 144 -2.01 12.69 2.19
CA ALA A 144 -1.77 14.05 2.67
C ALA A 144 -3.08 14.74 3.06
N VAL A 145 -4.10 14.67 2.21
CA VAL A 145 -5.41 15.29 2.45
C VAL A 145 -6.07 14.71 3.69
N ILE A 146 -6.03 13.38 3.87
CA ILE A 146 -6.59 12.74 5.07
C ILE A 146 -5.88 13.27 6.31
N ALA A 147 -4.55 13.18 6.35
CA ALA A 147 -3.76 13.60 7.51
C ALA A 147 -3.95 15.10 7.85
N GLN A 148 -4.01 15.97 6.85
CA GLN A 148 -4.27 17.40 7.04
C GLN A 148 -5.67 17.66 7.60
N LYS A 149 -6.70 17.02 7.04
CA LYS A 149 -8.10 17.23 7.44
C LYS A 149 -8.44 16.61 8.80
N SER A 150 -7.77 15.53 9.19
CA SER A 150 -7.95 14.90 10.51
C SER A 150 -6.92 15.35 11.55
N SER A 151 -5.94 16.17 11.16
CA SER A 151 -4.81 16.59 12.01
C SER A 151 -4.10 15.42 12.70
N CYS A 152 -4.00 14.27 12.02
CA CYS A 152 -3.32 13.09 12.54
C CYS A 152 -1.91 12.94 11.95
N GLU A 153 -1.10 12.11 12.61
CA GLU A 153 0.23 11.76 12.13
C GLU A 153 0.17 10.72 11.00
N ILE A 154 1.25 10.67 10.23
CA ILE A 154 1.50 9.66 9.21
C ILE A 154 2.67 8.77 9.66
N TYR A 155 2.57 7.48 9.34
CA TYR A 155 3.63 6.50 9.52
C TYR A 155 3.94 5.81 8.18
N ALA A 156 5.22 5.71 7.83
CA ALA A 156 5.68 4.93 6.70
C ALA A 156 5.97 3.49 7.15
N LEU A 157 5.29 2.53 6.52
CA LEU A 157 5.45 1.11 6.75
C LEU A 157 6.13 0.49 5.52
N ASN A 158 7.08 -0.40 5.73
CA ASN A 158 7.72 -1.15 4.66
C ASN A 158 8.03 -2.58 5.11
N PHE A 159 8.35 -3.42 4.12
CA PHE A 159 9.15 -4.61 4.39
C PHE A 159 10.14 -4.83 3.25
N GLU A 160 11.28 -5.42 3.58
CA GLU A 160 12.22 -5.99 2.64
C GLU A 160 12.49 -7.46 2.98
N ALA A 161 12.94 -8.21 1.97
CA ALA A 161 13.31 -9.61 2.13
C ALA A 161 14.73 -9.84 1.60
N SER A 162 15.53 -10.64 2.31
CA SER A 162 16.87 -11.00 1.86
C SER A 162 16.88 -11.82 0.56
N SER A 163 15.76 -12.48 0.24
CA SER A 163 15.54 -13.13 -1.05
C SER A 163 14.05 -13.11 -1.39
N PHE A 164 13.73 -12.72 -2.63
CA PHE A 164 12.36 -12.60 -3.11
C PHE A 164 12.24 -12.97 -4.58
N TRP A 165 11.02 -13.28 -5.01
CA TRP A 165 10.61 -13.20 -6.40
C TRP A 165 10.05 -11.81 -6.67
N GLU A 166 10.46 -11.18 -7.76
CA GLU A 166 9.89 -9.92 -8.24
C GLU A 166 8.94 -10.21 -9.40
N PHE A 167 7.73 -9.67 -9.34
CA PHE A 167 6.74 -9.83 -10.40
C PHE A 167 6.96 -8.81 -11.53
N LYS A 168 6.71 -9.23 -12.77
CA LYS A 168 6.78 -8.38 -13.98
C LYS A 168 5.57 -7.45 -14.10
N SER A 169 5.17 -6.82 -13.00
CA SER A 169 4.06 -5.85 -12.91
C SER A 169 4.60 -4.42 -12.80
N TRP A 170 3.73 -3.43 -12.96
CA TRP A 170 4.13 -2.01 -12.95
C TRP A 170 4.73 -1.57 -11.62
N ASP A 171 4.27 -2.17 -10.52
CA ASP A 171 4.66 -1.89 -9.14
C ASP A 171 5.88 -2.69 -8.67
N LYS A 172 6.35 -3.65 -9.49
CA LYS A 172 7.43 -4.58 -9.14
C LYS A 172 7.18 -5.25 -7.78
N MET A 173 5.99 -5.81 -7.61
CA MET A 173 5.63 -6.45 -6.35
C MET A 173 6.59 -7.59 -6.03
N ILE A 174 7.06 -7.62 -4.78
CA ILE A 174 7.96 -8.68 -4.30
C ILE A 174 7.19 -9.72 -3.51
N LEU A 175 7.59 -10.98 -3.61
CA LEU A 175 7.12 -12.09 -2.80
C LEU A 175 8.34 -12.74 -2.11
N PRO A 176 8.45 -12.71 -0.77
CA PRO A 176 9.54 -13.37 -0.07
C PRO A 176 9.65 -14.85 -0.44
N LYS A 177 10.89 -15.33 -0.65
CA LYS A 177 11.14 -16.76 -0.80
C LYS A 177 11.14 -17.44 0.57
N PRO A 178 10.79 -18.74 0.66
CA PRO A 178 10.97 -19.52 1.87
C PRO A 178 12.38 -19.40 2.44
N PHE A 179 12.50 -19.47 3.77
CA PHE A 179 13.78 -19.40 4.50
C PHE A 179 14.56 -18.08 4.36
N SER A 180 13.96 -17.03 3.79
CA SER A 180 14.54 -15.69 3.77
C SER A 180 14.42 -14.98 5.12
N THR A 181 15.13 -13.87 5.29
CA THR A 181 14.89 -12.91 6.39
C THR A 181 13.96 -11.83 5.88
N ILE A 182 12.84 -11.61 6.55
CA ILE A 182 11.90 -10.52 6.28
C ILE A 182 12.08 -9.47 7.37
N ASN A 183 12.46 -8.27 6.96
CA ASN A 183 12.62 -7.13 7.84
C ASN A 183 11.41 -6.22 7.64
N PHE A 184 10.65 -5.96 8.70
CA PHE A 184 9.54 -5.02 8.67
C PHE A 184 9.94 -3.72 9.37
N SER A 185 9.69 -2.59 8.73
CA SER A 185 9.98 -1.27 9.28
C SER A 185 8.73 -0.41 9.38
N LEU A 186 8.54 0.19 10.55
CA LEU A 186 7.62 1.29 10.80
C LEU A 186 8.46 2.52 11.14
N SER A 187 8.24 3.64 10.47
CA SER A 187 8.93 4.91 10.73
C SER A 187 8.53 5.52 12.08
N ALA A 188 9.28 6.54 12.51
CA ALA A 188 8.76 7.49 13.49
C ALA A 188 7.54 8.24 12.89
N PRO A 189 6.63 8.77 13.73
CA PRO A 189 5.54 9.60 13.23
C PRO A 189 6.09 10.85 12.52
N PHE A 190 5.38 11.28 11.48
CA PHE A 190 5.63 12.56 10.84
C PHE A 190 4.32 13.25 10.47
N ASN A 191 4.38 14.57 10.31
CA ASN A 191 3.21 15.42 10.09
C ASN A 191 3.35 16.22 8.79
N VAL A 192 2.22 16.50 8.14
CA VAL A 192 2.11 17.27 6.88
C VAL A 192 1.05 18.39 6.93
N ALA A 193 0.51 18.69 8.12
CA ALA A 193 -0.59 19.64 8.35
C ALA A 193 -0.29 21.05 7.84
N ASN A 194 0.96 21.51 7.99
CA ASN A 194 1.38 22.87 7.64
C ASN A 194 2.08 22.94 6.27
N LEU A 195 2.06 21.87 5.48
CA LEU A 195 2.72 21.81 4.17
C LEU A 195 1.70 22.01 3.05
N GLY A 196 2.10 22.73 2.00
CA GLY A 196 1.37 22.70 0.74
C GLY A 196 1.36 21.30 0.12
N GLN A 197 0.41 21.01 -0.78
CA GLN A 197 0.20 19.65 -1.28
C GLN A 197 1.44 19.01 -1.91
N LYS A 198 2.18 19.75 -2.74
CA LYS A 198 3.43 19.26 -3.35
C LYS A 198 4.45 18.85 -2.29
N ALA A 199 4.74 19.74 -1.33
CA ALA A 199 5.68 19.48 -0.24
C ALA A 199 5.24 18.33 0.69
N ALA A 200 3.93 18.20 0.94
CA ALA A 200 3.38 17.10 1.73
C ALA A 200 3.62 15.74 1.04
N LYS A 201 3.39 15.68 -0.28
CA LYS A 201 3.62 14.48 -1.10
C LYS A 201 5.10 14.10 -1.16
N GLU A 202 5.98 15.08 -1.39
CA GLU A 202 7.43 14.88 -1.36
C GLU A 202 7.92 14.37 0.00
N LYS A 203 7.40 14.93 1.11
CA LYS A 203 7.70 14.44 2.45
C LYS A 203 7.27 12.98 2.61
N ILE A 204 6.02 12.63 2.27
CA ILE A 204 5.52 11.25 2.34
C ILE A 204 6.39 10.31 1.50
N GLN A 205 6.76 10.71 0.28
CA GLN A 205 7.59 9.92 -0.62
C GLN A 205 8.97 9.65 -0.02
N ASN A 206 9.61 10.67 0.55
CA ASN A 206 10.92 10.55 1.19
C ASN A 206 10.88 9.64 2.42
N GLU A 207 9.86 9.77 3.29
CA GLU A 207 9.72 8.91 4.47
C GLU A 207 9.51 7.44 4.09
N LEU A 208 8.78 7.18 2.99
CA LEU A 208 8.62 5.84 2.42
C LEU A 208 9.93 5.27 1.86
N TRP A 209 10.78 6.07 1.23
CA TRP A 209 12.10 5.63 0.78
C TRP A 209 13.06 5.39 1.96
N GLN A 210 13.01 6.24 2.99
CA GLN A 210 13.79 6.03 4.22
C GLN A 210 13.37 4.75 4.95
N ALA A 211 12.06 4.44 4.99
CA ALA A 211 11.58 3.19 5.56
C ALA A 211 12.15 1.95 4.85
N SER A 212 12.41 2.03 3.54
CA SER A 212 13.07 0.96 2.76
C SER A 212 14.58 0.85 2.98
N GLN A 213 15.25 1.93 3.42
CA GLN A 213 16.67 1.83 3.79
C GLN A 213 16.87 1.10 5.12
N ASN A 214 16.01 1.40 6.08
CA ASN A 214 16.12 0.93 7.46
C ASN A 214 16.05 -0.59 7.60
N ASP A 215 15.60 -1.30 6.57
CA ASP A 215 15.44 -2.75 6.54
C ASP A 215 16.31 -3.46 5.46
N GLY A 216 17.33 -2.76 4.95
CA GLY A 216 18.32 -3.30 4.01
C GLY A 216 17.91 -3.21 2.54
N GLY A 217 16.90 -2.40 2.22
CA GLY A 217 16.54 -2.05 0.85
C GLY A 217 17.46 -0.99 0.25
N LYS A 218 17.00 -0.35 -0.84
CA LYS A 218 17.78 0.60 -1.63
C LYS A 218 17.93 1.95 -0.92
N SER A 219 19.02 2.66 -1.19
CA SER A 219 19.20 4.02 -0.69
C SER A 219 18.11 4.97 -1.19
N VAL A 220 17.91 6.12 -0.54
CA VAL A 220 16.96 7.13 -1.02
C VAL A 220 17.35 7.65 -2.40
N GLU A 221 18.63 7.87 -2.65
CA GLU A 221 19.16 8.31 -3.95
C GLU A 221 18.88 7.25 -5.02
N GLN A 222 19.15 5.98 -4.73
CA GLN A 222 18.84 4.87 -5.63
C GLN A 222 17.33 4.77 -5.91
N ASN A 223 16.50 4.98 -4.90
CA ASN A 223 15.04 4.99 -5.06
C ASN A 223 14.55 6.17 -5.92
N GLN A 224 15.19 7.34 -5.81
CA GLN A 224 14.92 8.51 -6.64
C GLN A 224 15.30 8.27 -8.10
N GLU A 225 16.48 7.71 -8.37
CA GLU A 225 16.91 7.33 -9.72
C GLU A 225 15.99 6.29 -10.34
N ASP A 226 15.67 5.24 -9.58
CA ASP A 226 14.69 4.23 -9.97
C ASP A 226 13.33 4.87 -10.29
N PHE A 227 12.85 5.78 -9.44
CA PHE A 227 11.58 6.47 -9.65
C PHE A 227 11.59 7.22 -10.99
N ARG A 228 12.61 8.05 -11.24
CA ARG A 228 12.75 8.80 -12.50
C ARG A 228 12.79 7.87 -13.73
N SER A 229 13.54 6.78 -13.64
CA SER A 229 13.68 5.80 -14.73
C SER A 229 12.35 5.07 -15.01
N ASN A 230 11.69 4.58 -13.96
CA ASN A 230 10.43 3.86 -14.08
C ASN A 230 9.28 4.78 -14.52
N LEU A 231 9.30 6.06 -14.12
CA LEU A 231 8.27 7.03 -14.50
C LEU A 231 8.20 7.22 -16.01
N LYS A 232 9.35 7.33 -16.68
CA LYS A 232 9.44 7.45 -18.15
C LYS A 232 8.88 6.22 -18.86
N ILE A 233 9.19 5.02 -18.36
CA ILE A 233 8.68 3.75 -18.92
C ILE A 233 7.17 3.66 -18.71
N TRP A 234 6.70 3.99 -17.50
CA TRP A 234 5.29 3.95 -17.15
C TRP A 234 4.49 4.93 -18.02
N TRP A 235 4.99 6.16 -18.22
CA TRP A 235 4.34 7.18 -19.05
C TRP A 235 4.01 6.65 -20.45
N LYS A 236 5.02 6.12 -21.13
CA LYS A 236 4.87 5.57 -22.50
C LYS A 236 3.85 4.44 -22.58
N LYS A 237 3.76 3.61 -21.53
CA LYS A 237 2.96 2.38 -21.56
C LYS A 237 1.55 2.53 -20.98
N TYR A 238 1.35 3.43 -20.01
CA TYR A 238 0.16 3.44 -19.16
C TYR A 238 -0.51 4.81 -19.00
N ALA A 239 0.08 5.93 -19.45
CA ALA A 239 -0.51 7.27 -19.29
C ALA A 239 -1.91 7.36 -19.91
N HIS A 240 -2.08 6.86 -21.14
CA HIS A 240 -3.39 6.86 -21.84
C HIS A 240 -4.51 6.12 -21.08
N LYS A 241 -4.18 5.22 -20.15
CA LYS A 241 -5.15 4.49 -19.31
C LYS A 241 -5.55 5.27 -18.06
N ASN A 242 -4.85 6.37 -17.76
CA ASN A 242 -4.96 7.12 -16.51
C ASN A 242 -4.90 8.64 -16.77
N PRO A 243 -5.84 9.23 -17.52
CA PRO A 243 -5.79 10.64 -17.90
C PRO A 243 -5.72 11.58 -16.68
N GLN A 244 -6.50 11.29 -15.64
CA GLN A 244 -6.56 12.07 -14.39
C GLN A 244 -5.22 12.14 -13.63
N ILE A 245 -4.39 11.10 -13.75
CA ILE A 245 -3.06 11.02 -13.10
C ILE A 245 -1.99 11.59 -14.03
N SER A 246 -2.23 11.58 -15.34
CA SER A 246 -1.21 11.90 -16.33
C SER A 246 -0.81 13.37 -16.31
N ASP A 247 -1.74 14.31 -16.09
CA ASP A 247 -1.38 15.73 -16.13
C ASP A 247 -0.38 16.12 -15.04
N GLU A 248 -0.60 15.66 -13.81
CA GLU A 248 0.35 15.88 -12.69
C GLU A 248 1.70 15.18 -12.93
N ILE A 249 1.68 13.97 -13.47
CA ILE A 249 2.92 13.25 -13.78
C ILE A 249 3.69 13.91 -14.92
N LYS A 250 2.99 14.60 -15.84
CA LYS A 250 3.62 15.34 -16.93
C LYS A 250 4.49 16.47 -16.39
N GLU A 251 4.00 17.23 -15.42
CA GLU A 251 4.76 18.30 -14.75
C GLU A 251 6.04 17.76 -14.12
N ILE A 252 5.98 16.62 -13.43
CA ILE A 252 7.16 15.97 -12.85
C ILE A 252 8.15 15.53 -13.93
N LEU A 253 7.66 15.02 -15.06
CA LEU A 253 8.52 14.63 -16.18
C LEU A 253 9.19 15.86 -16.81
N ASP A 254 8.47 16.95 -17.01
CA ASP A 254 9.01 18.18 -17.58
C ASP A 254 10.15 18.73 -16.67
N GLU A 255 9.97 18.73 -15.35
CA GLU A 255 11.04 19.06 -14.38
C GLU A 255 12.27 18.12 -14.46
N ILE A 256 12.07 16.85 -14.81
CA ILE A 256 13.16 15.88 -14.99
C ILE A 256 13.90 16.11 -16.32
N TYR A 257 13.23 16.64 -17.35
CA TYR A 257 13.82 16.87 -18.68
C TYR A 257 14.50 18.25 -18.79
N GLU A 258 14.15 19.22 -17.95
CA GLU A 258 14.79 20.54 -17.89
C GLU A 258 16.11 20.56 -17.09
N LYS A 259 16.50 19.46 -16.43
CA LYS A 259 17.75 19.28 -15.67
C LYS A 259 18.71 18.31 -16.37
#